data_AF-A0A7S0KZS6-F1
#
_entry.id   AF-A0A7S0KZS6-F1
#
_cell.length_a   1.000
_cell.length_b   1.000
_cell.length_c   1.000
_cell.angle_alpha   90.00
_cell.angle_beta   90.00
_cell.angle_gamma   90.00
#
_symmetry.space_group_name_H-M   'P 1'
#
loop_
_entity.id
_entity.type
_entity.pdbx_description
1 polymer ?
#
loop_
_entity_poly.entity_id
_entity_poly.type
_entity_poly.pdbx_seq_one_letter_code
_entity_poly.pdbx_strand_id
1 'polypeptide(L)'
;VEQILGRDALVFQIFQTIKAFSLLPAGAPPQQLPPGLNPYQRAMAYNYCDECGVANESAGKEPNRVISLFKRGDGKDEPAAVVFKRQLGETMKAKAVLPEQPDLVQLGKAGWKDRYYKTKFPELRTDAERAQIAYKFAEGMCWVMRYYYDGCASWKWFFPYHYAPFAGDIATAVDPDTPFVFELGEPFLPFQQLMGVLPPRSAHALPPCL
;
A
#
# COMPACT_ATOMS: atom_id res chain seq x y z
N VAL A 1 -15.64 -19.09 23.19
CA VAL A 1 -15.94 -17.68 22.84
C VAL A 1 -15.61 -16.72 24.00
N GLU A 2 -15.41 -17.20 25.23
CA GLU A 2 -15.05 -16.37 26.40
C GLU A 2 -13.56 -16.00 26.57
N GLN A 3 -12.67 -16.35 25.63
CA GLN A 3 -11.22 -16.18 25.81
C GLN A 3 -10.58 -14.98 25.08
N ILE A 4 -11.36 -14.06 24.50
CA ILE A 4 -10.82 -12.86 23.80
C ILE A 4 -11.09 -11.55 24.57
N LEU A 5 -11.92 -11.55 25.63
CA LEU A 5 -12.26 -10.33 26.38
C LEU A 5 -11.42 -10.18 27.65
N GLY A 6 -10.12 -10.00 27.44
CA GLY A 6 -9.20 -9.52 28.48
C GLY A 6 -9.33 -8.02 28.71
N ARG A 7 -10.06 -7.65 29.77
CA ARG A 7 -9.84 -6.46 30.62
C ARG A 7 -10.11 -5.08 30.01
N ASP A 8 -11.39 -4.76 29.92
CA ASP A 8 -11.89 -3.48 30.42
C ASP A 8 -13.37 -3.66 30.75
N ALA A 9 -13.72 -3.70 32.04
CA ALA A 9 -15.11 -3.84 32.48
C ALA A 9 -16.00 -2.78 31.82
N LEU A 10 -15.41 -1.62 31.53
CA LEU A 10 -16.07 -0.50 30.90
C LEU A 10 -16.32 -0.74 29.40
N VAL A 11 -15.41 -1.40 28.65
CA VAL A 11 -15.65 -1.76 27.24
C VAL A 11 -16.78 -2.78 27.12
N PHE A 12 -16.85 -3.74 28.04
CA PHE A 12 -17.96 -4.69 28.09
C PHE A 12 -19.27 -3.98 28.44
N GLN A 13 -19.25 -3.05 29.40
CA GLN A 13 -20.41 -2.22 29.74
C GLN A 13 -20.87 -1.35 28.57
N ILE A 14 -19.95 -0.75 27.80
CA ILE A 14 -20.26 -0.01 26.57
C ILE A 14 -20.99 -0.92 25.59
N PHE A 15 -20.44 -2.10 25.31
CA PHE A 15 -21.06 -3.07 24.40
C PHE A 15 -22.48 -3.45 24.85
N GLN A 16 -22.66 -3.80 26.13
CA GLN A 16 -23.97 -4.16 26.68
C GLN A 16 -24.96 -2.99 26.58
N THR A 17 -24.49 -1.76 26.82
CA THR A 17 -25.32 -0.54 26.72
C THR A 17 -25.79 -0.30 25.29
N ILE A 18 -24.86 -0.39 24.32
CA ILE A 18 -25.18 -0.21 22.89
C ILE A 18 -26.12 -1.33 22.42
N LYS A 19 -25.84 -2.58 22.81
CA LYS A 19 -26.67 -3.73 22.46
C LYS A 19 -28.07 -3.63 23.05
N ALA A 20 -28.20 -3.26 24.33
CA ALA A 20 -29.50 -3.04 24.96
C ALA A 20 -30.27 -1.91 24.26
N PHE A 21 -29.59 -0.80 23.93
CA PHE A 21 -30.19 0.30 23.19
C PHE A 21 -30.64 -0.13 21.78
N SER A 22 -29.88 -1.00 21.10
CA SER A 22 -30.24 -1.53 19.78
C SER A 22 -31.57 -2.31 19.77
N LEU A 23 -31.99 -2.88 20.91
CA LEU A 23 -33.25 -3.62 21.05
C LEU A 23 -34.47 -2.74 21.37
N LEU A 24 -34.26 -1.47 21.72
CA LEU A 24 -35.36 -0.54 22.03
C LEU A 24 -36.17 -0.15 20.77
N PRO A 25 -37.44 0.28 20.89
CA PRO A 25 -38.24 0.75 19.76
C PRO A 25 -37.70 2.06 19.15
N ALA A 26 -38.12 2.38 17.92
CA ALA A 26 -37.61 3.49 17.11
C ALA A 26 -37.85 4.91 17.71
N GLY A 27 -38.66 5.04 18.77
CA GLY A 27 -38.92 6.29 19.49
C GLY A 27 -38.26 6.38 20.87
N ALA A 28 -37.31 5.50 21.18
CA ALA A 28 -36.62 5.54 22.47
C ALA A 28 -35.79 6.83 22.65
N PRO A 29 -35.81 7.43 23.85
CA PRO A 29 -35.04 8.63 24.12
C PRO A 29 -33.54 8.36 23.96
N PRO A 30 -32.74 9.35 23.54
CA PRO A 30 -31.30 9.19 23.39
C PRO A 30 -30.63 8.73 24.69
N GLN A 31 -29.69 7.80 24.59
CA GLN A 31 -28.97 7.28 25.75
C GLN A 31 -27.50 7.64 25.68
N GLN A 32 -26.93 8.15 26.76
CA GLN A 32 -25.51 8.49 26.83
C GLN A 32 -24.68 7.29 27.30
N LEU A 33 -23.52 7.12 26.65
CA LEU A 33 -22.49 6.20 27.15
C LEU A 33 -21.78 6.80 28.38
N PRO A 34 -21.10 5.97 29.19
CA PRO A 34 -20.35 6.46 30.35
C PRO A 34 -19.41 7.61 29.98
N PRO A 35 -19.36 8.71 30.77
CA PRO A 35 -18.47 9.82 30.49
C PRO A 35 -17.00 9.45 30.75
N GLY A 36 -16.07 10.24 30.20
CA GLY A 36 -14.63 10.06 30.46
C GLY A 36 -13.96 8.93 29.68
N LEU A 37 -14.54 8.51 28.55
CA LEU A 37 -13.98 7.46 27.69
C LEU A 37 -12.62 7.86 27.13
N ASN A 38 -11.63 6.99 27.34
CA ASN A 38 -10.32 7.11 26.69
C ASN A 38 -10.44 6.88 25.17
N PRO A 39 -9.41 7.26 24.37
CA PRO A 39 -9.46 7.13 22.91
C PRO A 39 -9.77 5.70 22.42
N TYR A 40 -9.26 4.67 23.10
CA TYR A 40 -9.50 3.27 22.75
C TYR A 40 -10.96 2.86 23.00
N GLN A 41 -11.49 3.13 24.19
CA GLN A 41 -12.88 2.85 24.56
C GLN A 41 -13.86 3.56 23.63
N ARG A 42 -13.52 4.78 23.20
CA ARG A 42 -14.30 5.57 22.24
C ARG A 42 -14.31 4.94 20.85
N ALA A 43 -13.15 4.49 20.37
CA ALA A 43 -13.07 3.76 19.10
C ALA A 43 -13.89 2.47 19.14
N MET A 44 -13.83 1.72 20.24
CA MET A 44 -14.66 0.52 20.44
C MET A 44 -16.15 0.85 20.48
N ALA A 45 -16.54 1.94 21.14
CA ALA A 45 -17.93 2.40 21.16
C ALA A 45 -18.47 2.68 19.75
N TYR A 46 -17.70 3.35 18.88
CA TYR A 46 -18.10 3.59 17.50
C TYR A 46 -18.24 2.29 16.70
N ASN A 47 -17.28 1.38 16.82
CA ASN A 47 -17.33 0.07 16.15
C ASN A 47 -18.58 -0.72 16.57
N TYR A 48 -18.89 -0.78 17.86
CA TYR A 48 -20.09 -1.46 18.36
C TYR A 48 -21.38 -0.77 17.91
N CYS A 49 -21.40 0.55 17.81
CA CYS A 49 -22.54 1.29 17.25
C CYS A 49 -22.78 0.89 15.79
N ASP A 50 -21.71 0.83 14.98
CA ASP A 50 -21.78 0.41 13.58
C ASP A 50 -22.25 -1.05 13.45
N GLU A 51 -21.71 -1.97 14.27
CA GLU A 51 -22.11 -3.39 14.29
C GLU A 51 -23.57 -3.58 14.71
N CYS A 52 -24.04 -2.84 15.71
CA CYS A 52 -25.40 -2.93 16.22
C CYS A 52 -26.40 -2.05 15.45
N GLY A 53 -25.96 -1.33 14.41
CA GLY A 53 -26.81 -0.44 13.61
C GLY A 53 -27.37 0.75 14.38
N VAL A 54 -26.70 1.19 15.44
CA VAL A 54 -27.10 2.31 16.31
C VAL A 54 -26.40 3.60 15.84
N ALA A 55 -27.16 4.67 15.64
CA ALA A 55 -26.57 5.97 15.33
C ALA A 55 -25.95 6.58 16.59
N ASN A 56 -24.85 7.31 16.43
CA ASN A 56 -24.18 7.98 17.54
C ASN A 56 -23.79 9.40 17.16
N GLU A 57 -23.86 10.31 18.14
CA GLU A 57 -23.34 11.67 18.03
C GLU A 57 -22.39 11.93 19.19
N SER A 58 -21.31 12.65 18.93
CA SER A 58 -20.34 13.00 19.96
C SER A 58 -20.22 14.51 20.12
N ALA A 59 -20.45 15.00 21.33
CA ALA A 59 -20.40 16.42 21.66
C ALA A 59 -19.32 16.72 22.73
N GLY A 60 -18.72 17.92 22.65
CA GLY A 60 -17.72 18.42 23.61
C GLY A 60 -16.26 18.35 23.11
N LYS A 61 -15.36 18.95 23.90
CA LYS A 61 -13.90 18.91 23.70
C LYS A 61 -13.28 17.85 24.61
N GLU A 62 -12.15 17.27 24.19
CA GLU A 62 -11.39 16.37 25.06
C GLU A 62 -10.95 17.10 26.34
N PRO A 63 -11.00 16.47 27.52
CA PRO A 63 -11.32 15.06 27.81
C PRO A 63 -12.82 14.76 28.07
N ASN A 64 -13.70 15.77 28.09
CA ASN A 64 -15.11 15.64 28.47
C ASN A 64 -16.05 15.33 27.29
N ARG A 65 -15.55 14.61 26.27
CA ARG A 65 -16.33 14.27 25.08
C ARG A 65 -17.32 13.16 25.41
N VAL A 66 -18.61 13.43 25.22
CA VAL A 66 -19.72 12.49 25.53
C VAL A 66 -20.25 11.91 24.21
N ILE A 67 -20.56 10.61 24.21
CA ILE A 67 -21.20 9.91 23.08
C ILE A 67 -22.67 9.65 23.44
N SER A 68 -23.58 10.12 22.60
CA SER A 68 -25.02 9.89 22.71
C SER A 68 -25.49 8.94 21.61
N LEU A 69 -26.32 7.97 21.98
CA LEU A 69 -26.90 6.96 21.10
C LEU A 69 -28.29 7.39 20.65
N PHE A 70 -28.60 7.23 19.37
CA PHE A 70 -29.88 7.58 18.76
C PHE A 70 -30.42 6.43 17.92
N LYS A 71 -31.74 6.28 17.88
CA LYS A 71 -32.41 5.37 16.95
C LYS A 71 -32.43 6.00 15.57
N ARG A 72 -31.94 5.27 14.59
CA ARG A 72 -31.99 5.69 13.18
C ARG A 72 -33.46 5.71 12.75
N GLY A 73 -33.99 6.90 12.50
CA GLY A 73 -35.30 7.05 11.84
C GLY A 73 -35.23 6.50 10.42
N ASP A 74 -36.33 5.93 9.94
CA ASP A 74 -36.46 5.45 8.57
C ASP A 74 -36.13 6.55 7.55
N GLY A 75 -34.94 6.45 6.95
CA GLY A 75 -34.55 7.15 5.73
C GLY A 75 -33.96 8.56 5.93
N LYS A 76 -32.62 8.66 5.86
CA LYS A 76 -31.88 9.51 4.88
C LYS A 76 -30.36 9.69 5.13
N ASP A 77 -29.75 9.04 6.12
CA ASP A 77 -28.28 9.16 6.30
C ASP A 77 -27.58 7.79 6.20
N GLU A 78 -27.07 7.50 5.00
CA GLU A 78 -26.15 6.39 4.74
C GLU A 78 -24.83 6.64 5.51
N PRO A 79 -24.28 5.65 6.25
CA PRO A 79 -23.03 5.85 6.99
C PRO A 79 -21.90 6.33 6.08
N ALA A 80 -21.09 7.28 6.55
CA ALA A 80 -19.95 7.82 5.79
C ALA A 80 -19.00 6.71 5.29
N ALA A 81 -18.84 5.62 6.05
CA ALA A 81 -18.05 4.46 5.64
C ALA A 81 -18.64 3.72 4.41
N VAL A 82 -19.97 3.67 4.28
CA VAL A 82 -20.65 3.05 3.15
C VAL A 82 -20.54 3.94 1.90
N VAL A 83 -20.74 5.25 2.07
CA VAL A 83 -20.50 6.24 1.01
C VAL A 83 -19.06 6.18 0.52
N PHE A 84 -18.09 6.13 1.44
CA PHE A 84 -16.67 6.01 1.12
C PHE A 84 -16.35 4.71 0.38
N LYS A 85 -16.84 3.56 0.86
CA LYS A 85 -16.63 2.27 0.19
C LYS A 85 -17.21 2.27 -1.22
N ARG A 86 -18.38 2.88 -1.42
CA ARG A 86 -19.00 3.02 -2.75
C ARG A 86 -18.17 3.91 -3.66
N GLN A 87 -17.77 5.09 -3.21
CA GLN A 87 -16.92 6.02 -3.98
C GLN A 87 -15.55 5.41 -4.32
N LEU A 88 -14.95 4.67 -3.37
CA LEU A 88 -13.70 3.95 -3.60
C LEU A 88 -13.89 2.87 -4.66
N GLY A 89 -14.97 2.09 -4.58
CA GLY A 89 -15.31 1.08 -5.57
C GLY A 89 -15.55 1.66 -6.97
N GLU A 90 -16.27 2.78 -7.07
CA GLU A 90 -16.48 3.52 -8.31
C GLU A 90 -15.16 4.04 -8.89
N THR A 91 -14.29 4.62 -8.06
CA THR A 91 -12.96 5.10 -8.47
C THR A 91 -12.06 3.97 -8.95
N MET A 92 -12.06 2.83 -8.24
CA MET A 92 -11.31 1.64 -8.61
C MET A 92 -11.80 1.09 -9.95
N LYS A 93 -13.11 1.03 -10.19
CA LYS A 93 -13.68 0.62 -11.48
C LYS A 93 -13.32 1.58 -12.61
N ALA A 94 -13.41 2.89 -12.36
CA ALA A 94 -13.02 3.91 -13.34
C ALA A 94 -11.53 3.81 -13.72
N LYS A 95 -10.65 3.49 -12.77
CA LYS A 95 -9.22 3.28 -13.00
C LYS A 95 -8.85 1.89 -13.53
N ALA A 96 -9.72 0.88 -13.33
CA ALA A 96 -9.49 -0.48 -13.81
C ALA A 96 -9.69 -0.61 -15.32
N VAL A 97 -10.39 0.32 -15.96
CA VAL A 97 -10.49 0.42 -17.42
C VAL A 97 -9.27 1.15 -17.96
N LEU A 98 -8.10 0.54 -17.82
CA LEU A 98 -6.96 0.90 -18.66
C LEU A 98 -7.22 0.31 -20.05
N PRO A 99 -7.02 1.09 -21.14
CA PRO A 99 -7.13 0.54 -22.48
C PRO A 99 -6.20 -0.66 -22.61
N GLU A 100 -6.73 -1.77 -23.09
CA GLU A 100 -5.98 -3.00 -23.33
C GLU A 100 -4.81 -2.65 -24.27
N GLN A 101 -3.59 -2.72 -23.74
CA GLN A 101 -2.41 -2.39 -24.54
C GLN A 101 -2.19 -3.52 -25.54
N PRO A 102 -1.96 -3.23 -26.83
CA PRO A 102 -1.74 -4.27 -27.82
C PRO A 102 -0.51 -5.11 -27.43
N ASP A 103 -0.65 -6.44 -27.41
CA ASP A 103 0.50 -7.34 -27.20
C ASP A 103 1.35 -7.41 -28.48
N LEU A 104 2.33 -6.52 -28.54
CA LEU A 104 3.29 -6.42 -29.63
C LEU A 104 4.31 -7.58 -29.63
N VAL A 105 4.56 -8.20 -28.48
CA VAL A 105 5.60 -9.21 -28.33
C VAL A 105 5.09 -10.58 -28.75
N GLN A 106 3.87 -10.94 -28.34
CA GLN A 106 3.23 -12.22 -28.63
C GLN A 106 4.14 -13.39 -28.24
N LEU A 107 4.37 -13.52 -26.93
CA LEU A 107 5.17 -14.60 -26.36
C LEU A 107 4.63 -15.97 -26.82
N GLY A 108 5.53 -16.88 -27.18
CA GLY A 108 5.17 -18.23 -27.64
C GLY A 108 4.96 -18.37 -29.16
N LYS A 109 4.81 -17.28 -29.93
CA LYS A 109 4.77 -17.34 -31.41
C LYS A 109 6.16 -17.20 -32.02
N ALA A 110 6.45 -17.89 -33.11
CA ALA A 110 7.75 -17.82 -33.80
C ALA A 110 8.28 -16.37 -33.94
N GLY A 111 9.55 -16.14 -33.59
CA GLY A 111 10.18 -14.81 -33.57
C GLY A 111 9.83 -13.93 -32.36
N TRP A 112 9.19 -14.47 -31.31
CA TRP A 112 8.82 -13.70 -30.11
C TRP A 112 10.01 -13.08 -29.39
N LYS A 113 11.16 -13.77 -29.35
CA LYS A 113 12.37 -13.30 -28.68
C LYS A 113 12.92 -12.03 -29.33
N ASP A 114 12.96 -12.00 -30.66
CA ASP A 114 13.42 -10.82 -31.41
C ASP A 114 12.41 -9.67 -31.32
N ARG A 115 11.10 -9.97 -31.37
CA ARG A 115 10.06 -8.95 -31.13
C ARG A 115 10.17 -8.35 -29.74
N TYR A 116 10.43 -9.17 -28.72
CA TYR A 116 10.62 -8.70 -27.35
C TYR A 116 11.74 -7.68 -27.28
N TYR A 117 12.94 -8.05 -27.73
CA TYR A 117 14.09 -7.15 -27.64
C TYR A 117 13.91 -5.90 -28.48
N LYS A 118 13.35 -6.00 -29.70
CA LYS A 118 13.06 -4.83 -30.54
C LYS A 118 12.03 -3.88 -29.94
N THR A 119 11.02 -4.41 -29.24
CA THR A 119 9.94 -3.61 -28.66
C THR A 119 10.34 -3.01 -27.31
N LYS A 120 11.07 -3.76 -26.49
CA LYS A 120 11.40 -3.40 -25.10
C LYS A 120 12.74 -2.68 -24.95
N PHE A 121 13.64 -2.87 -25.92
CA PHE A 121 14.97 -2.25 -25.98
C PHE A 121 15.22 -1.68 -27.38
N PRO A 122 14.46 -0.64 -27.80
CA PRO A 122 14.58 -0.07 -29.14
C PRO A 122 15.99 0.47 -29.46
N GLU A 123 16.77 0.78 -28.43
CA GLU A 123 18.17 1.21 -28.51
C GLU A 123 19.15 0.06 -28.84
N LEU A 124 18.76 -1.21 -28.64
CA LEU A 124 19.62 -2.36 -28.85
C LEU A 124 19.96 -2.56 -30.34
N ARG A 125 21.25 -2.60 -30.67
CA ARG A 125 21.76 -2.74 -32.05
C ARG A 125 22.45 -4.08 -32.29
N THR A 126 22.96 -4.72 -31.26
CA THR A 126 23.85 -5.89 -31.36
C THR A 126 23.50 -6.97 -30.34
N ASP A 127 23.89 -8.21 -30.65
CA ASP A 127 23.77 -9.33 -29.70
C ASP A 127 24.73 -9.17 -28.50
N ALA A 128 25.83 -8.44 -28.65
CA ALA A 128 26.72 -8.10 -27.55
C ALA A 128 26.02 -7.22 -26.49
N GLU A 129 25.21 -6.25 -26.90
CA GLU A 129 24.40 -5.45 -25.98
C GLU A 129 23.33 -6.31 -25.27
N ARG A 130 22.79 -7.34 -25.96
CA ARG A 130 21.86 -8.29 -25.34
C ARG A 130 22.55 -9.10 -24.26
N ALA A 131 23.76 -9.59 -24.53
CA ALA A 131 24.60 -10.26 -23.55
C ALA A 131 24.94 -9.33 -22.37
N GLN A 132 25.17 -8.04 -22.62
CA GLN A 132 25.43 -7.07 -21.56
C GLN A 132 24.23 -6.88 -20.62
N ILE A 133 23.00 -6.84 -21.15
CA ILE A 133 21.78 -6.79 -20.31
C ILE A 133 21.70 -8.03 -19.43
N ALA A 134 21.95 -9.21 -20.01
CA ALA A 134 21.98 -10.49 -19.31
C ALA A 134 23.05 -10.52 -18.21
N TYR A 135 24.25 -10.04 -18.50
CA TYR A 135 25.34 -9.91 -17.52
C TYR A 135 24.94 -8.97 -16.36
N LYS A 136 24.41 -7.78 -16.65
CA LYS A 136 23.95 -6.82 -15.63
C LYS A 136 22.78 -7.34 -14.79
N PHE A 137 21.92 -8.18 -15.37
CA PHE A 137 20.85 -8.82 -14.63
C PHE A 137 21.40 -9.85 -13.63
N ALA A 138 22.38 -10.65 -14.03
CA ALA A 138 23.06 -11.59 -13.14
C ALA A 138 23.86 -10.88 -12.03
N GLU A 139 24.58 -9.81 -12.38
CA GLU A 139 25.25 -8.93 -11.42
C GLU A 139 24.25 -8.43 -10.35
N GLY A 140 23.04 -8.05 -10.78
CA GLY A 140 21.97 -7.63 -9.89
C GLY A 140 21.42 -8.72 -8.98
N MET A 141 21.27 -9.94 -9.48
CA MET A 141 20.90 -11.08 -8.63
C MET A 141 21.94 -11.31 -7.52
N CYS A 142 23.22 -11.25 -7.86
CA CYS A 142 24.30 -11.35 -6.87
C CYS A 142 24.32 -10.18 -5.88
N TRP A 143 24.06 -8.95 -6.35
CA TRP A 143 23.93 -7.77 -5.48
C TRP A 143 22.79 -7.96 -4.48
N VAL A 144 21.62 -8.43 -4.93
CA VAL A 144 20.46 -8.69 -4.05
C VAL A 144 20.79 -9.79 -3.05
N MET A 145 21.40 -10.90 -3.47
CA MET A 145 21.79 -11.95 -2.52
C MET A 145 22.73 -11.42 -1.44
N ARG A 146 23.79 -10.69 -1.81
CA ARG A 146 24.69 -10.07 -0.83
C ARG A 146 23.97 -9.09 0.09
N TYR A 147 23.02 -8.30 -0.44
CA TYR A 147 22.21 -7.41 0.37
C TYR A 147 21.52 -8.11 1.54
N TYR A 148 21.00 -9.31 1.33
CA TYR A 148 20.34 -10.09 2.38
C TYR A 148 21.28 -10.78 3.36
N TYR A 149 22.47 -11.22 2.92
CA TYR A 149 23.38 -12.01 3.76
C TYR A 149 24.49 -11.17 4.42
N ASP A 150 25.09 -10.25 3.69
CA ASP A 150 26.26 -9.47 4.10
C ASP A 150 25.96 -7.97 4.26
N GLY A 151 24.75 -7.53 3.88
CA GLY A 151 24.35 -6.12 3.82
C GLY A 151 24.63 -5.48 2.46
N CYS A 152 24.45 -4.16 2.36
CA CYS A 152 24.56 -3.44 1.08
C CYS A 152 25.94 -3.65 0.45
N ALA A 153 25.99 -4.26 -0.74
CA ALA A 153 27.23 -4.48 -1.47
C ALA A 153 27.68 -3.24 -2.26
N SER A 154 26.74 -2.38 -2.67
CA SER A 154 27.00 -1.12 -3.36
C SER A 154 25.79 -0.20 -3.29
N TRP A 155 25.98 1.02 -2.78
CA TRP A 155 24.97 2.08 -2.77
C TRP A 155 24.75 2.71 -4.15
N LYS A 156 25.71 2.57 -5.07
CA LYS A 156 25.69 3.17 -6.40
C LYS A 156 25.18 2.22 -7.48
N TRP A 157 25.22 0.91 -7.23
CA TRP A 157 24.80 -0.08 -8.20
C TRP A 157 23.30 0.01 -8.46
N PHE A 158 22.93 -0.01 -9.74
CA PHE A 158 21.55 -0.13 -10.18
C PHE A 158 21.50 -0.90 -11.49
N PHE A 159 20.36 -1.51 -11.78
CA PHE A 159 20.11 -2.15 -13.07
C PHE A 159 19.66 -1.09 -14.09
N PRO A 160 20.44 -0.80 -15.15
CA PRO A 160 20.21 0.36 -16.01
C PRO A 160 19.20 0.08 -17.14
N TYR A 161 18.31 -0.90 -16.96
CA TYR A 161 17.31 -1.28 -17.95
C TYR A 161 15.94 -1.45 -17.30
N HIS A 162 14.88 -1.14 -18.04
CA HIS A 162 13.51 -1.26 -17.55
C HIS A 162 12.94 -2.68 -17.61
N TYR A 163 13.56 -3.56 -18.41
CA TYR A 163 13.07 -4.90 -18.67
C TYR A 163 14.17 -5.94 -18.45
N ALA A 164 13.78 -7.15 -18.05
CA ALA A 164 14.69 -8.26 -17.83
C ALA A 164 15.09 -8.94 -19.15
N PRO A 165 16.27 -9.57 -19.23
CA PRO A 165 16.63 -10.47 -20.32
C PRO A 165 15.98 -11.84 -20.13
N PHE A 166 16.08 -12.72 -21.12
CA PHE A 166 15.61 -14.10 -20.99
C PHE A 166 16.62 -14.99 -20.26
N ALA A 167 16.12 -16.01 -19.57
CA ALA A 167 16.96 -16.96 -18.83
C ALA A 167 18.05 -17.62 -19.70
N GLY A 168 17.74 -17.94 -20.96
CA GLY A 168 18.73 -18.48 -21.90
C GLY A 168 19.87 -17.51 -22.21
N ASP A 169 19.61 -16.20 -22.23
CA ASP A 169 20.64 -15.19 -22.46
C ASP A 169 21.53 -15.02 -21.21
N ILE A 170 20.94 -15.13 -20.01
CA ILE A 170 21.68 -15.10 -18.73
C ILE A 170 22.66 -16.28 -18.65
N ALA A 171 22.21 -17.48 -18.99
CA ALA A 171 23.04 -18.69 -18.94
C ALA A 171 24.29 -18.59 -19.83
N THR A 172 24.23 -17.81 -20.91
CA THR A 172 25.36 -17.62 -21.83
C THR A 172 26.20 -16.38 -21.54
N ALA A 173 25.69 -15.44 -20.74
CA ALA A 173 26.33 -14.14 -20.53
C ALA A 173 27.28 -14.10 -19.32
N VAL A 174 27.27 -15.13 -18.48
CA VAL A 174 28.01 -15.15 -17.21
C VAL A 174 28.97 -16.32 -17.21
N ASP A 175 30.21 -16.04 -16.81
CA ASP A 175 31.19 -17.06 -16.44
C ASP A 175 31.04 -17.38 -14.95
N PRO A 176 30.70 -18.63 -14.57
CA PRO A 176 30.54 -19.03 -13.17
C PRO A 176 31.79 -18.82 -12.31
N ASP A 177 32.97 -18.85 -12.91
CA ASP A 177 34.24 -18.73 -12.20
C ASP A 177 34.67 -17.27 -11.98
N THR A 178 33.98 -16.32 -12.60
CA THR A 178 34.28 -14.89 -12.50
C THR A 178 33.36 -14.20 -11.48
N PRO A 179 33.87 -13.76 -10.31
CA PRO A 179 33.04 -13.09 -9.32
C PRO A 179 32.66 -11.67 -9.72
N PHE A 180 31.45 -11.24 -9.38
CA PHE A 180 31.05 -9.84 -9.49
C PHE A 180 31.73 -9.00 -8.40
N VAL A 181 32.35 -7.89 -8.83
CA VAL A 181 33.02 -6.93 -7.96
C VAL A 181 32.12 -5.71 -7.78
N PHE A 182 31.86 -5.36 -6.53
CA PHE A 182 31.04 -4.21 -6.16
C PHE A 182 31.87 -3.20 -5.38
N GLU A 183 31.70 -1.92 -5.72
CA GLU A 183 32.21 -0.82 -4.91
C GLU A 183 31.11 -0.36 -3.97
N LEU A 184 31.36 -0.42 -2.65
CA LEU A 184 30.37 -0.08 -1.64
C LEU A 184 29.82 1.34 -1.84
N GLY A 185 30.71 2.32 -2.02
CA GLY A 185 30.32 3.73 -2.11
C GLY A 185 29.67 4.25 -0.83
N GLU A 186 28.94 5.36 -0.95
CA GLU A 186 28.25 6.01 0.16
C GLU A 186 26.76 6.21 -0.20
N PRO A 187 25.85 6.16 0.79
CA PRO A 187 24.45 6.48 0.56
C PRO A 187 24.28 7.95 0.17
N PHE A 188 23.25 8.25 -0.62
CA PHE A 188 22.86 9.62 -0.89
C PHE A 188 22.45 10.35 0.39
N LEU A 189 22.76 11.66 0.46
CA LEU A 189 22.21 12.52 1.50
C LEU A 189 20.67 12.60 1.35
N PRO A 190 19.92 12.86 2.43
CA PRO A 190 18.45 12.85 2.38
C PRO A 190 17.85 13.70 1.26
N PHE A 191 18.35 14.93 1.06
CA PHE A 191 17.86 15.79 -0.02
C PHE A 191 18.30 15.33 -1.42
N GLN A 192 19.49 14.73 -1.56
CA GLN A 192 19.91 14.14 -2.84
C GLN A 192 19.00 12.98 -3.22
N GLN A 193 18.66 12.11 -2.25
CA GLN A 193 17.71 11.03 -2.46
C GLN A 193 16.31 11.56 -2.81
N LEU A 194 15.81 12.58 -2.10
CA LEU A 194 14.50 13.17 -2.40
C LEU A 194 14.45 13.73 -3.83
N MET A 195 15.50 14.42 -4.28
CA MET A 195 15.59 14.90 -5.66
C MET A 195 15.65 13.75 -6.68
N GLY A 196 16.29 12.64 -6.34
CA GLY A 196 16.37 11.46 -7.22
C GLY A 196 15.07 10.63 -7.30
N VAL A 197 14.17 10.76 -6.33
CA VAL A 197 12.96 9.91 -6.21
C VAL A 197 11.67 10.69 -6.46
N LEU A 198 11.58 11.94 -6.01
CA LEU A 198 10.32 12.68 -6.06
C LEU A 198 10.05 13.24 -7.47
N PRO A 199 8.82 13.07 -7.99
CA PRO A 199 8.42 13.75 -9.21
C PRO A 199 8.24 15.26 -8.94
N PRO A 200 8.28 16.12 -9.98
CA PRO A 200 8.15 17.58 -9.84
C PRO A 200 6.91 18.05 -9.06
N ARG A 201 5.81 17.29 -9.09
CA ARG A 201 4.58 17.60 -8.34
C ARG A 201 4.79 17.59 -6.82
N SER A 202 5.80 16.89 -6.33
CA SER A 202 6.12 16.77 -4.91
C SER A 202 7.21 17.76 -4.47
N ALA A 203 7.51 18.80 -5.26
CA ALA A 203 8.55 19.79 -4.96
C ALA A 203 8.37 20.51 -3.61
N HIS A 204 7.15 20.59 -3.09
CA HIS A 204 6.87 21.14 -1.75
C HIS A 204 7.55 20.38 -0.60
N ALA A 205 8.03 19.16 -0.84
CA ALA A 205 8.78 18.37 0.14
C ALA A 205 10.28 18.71 0.18
N LEU A 206 10.75 19.59 -0.73
CA LEU A 206 12.14 20.06 -0.78
C LEU A 206 12.24 21.50 -0.22
N PRO A 207 13.42 21.89 0.31
CA PRO A 207 13.70 23.27 0.68
C PRO A 207 13.45 24.25 -0.47
N PRO A 208 12.91 25.47 -0.22
CA PRO A 208 12.61 26.46 -1.26
C PRO A 208 13.80 26.98 -2.06
N CYS A 209 15.03 26.76 -1.58
CA CYS A 209 16.26 27.32 -2.13
C CYS A 209 17.07 26.34 -3.02
N LEU A 210 16.45 25.23 -3.44
CA LEU A 210 17.04 24.23 -4.34
C LEU A 210 16.44 24.30 -5.75
#